data_AF-A0A7S1ANV7-F1
#
_entry.id   AF-A0A7S1ANV7-F1
#
_cell.length_a   1.000
_cell.length_b   1.000
_cell.length_c   1.000
_cell.angle_alpha   90.00
_cell.angle_beta   90.00
_cell.angle_gamma   90.00
#
_symmetry.space_group_name_H-M   'P 1'
#
loop_
_entity.id
_entity.type
_entity.pdbx_description
1 polymer ?
#
loop_
_entity_poly.entity_id
_entity_poly.type
_entity_poly.pdbx_seq_one_letter_code
_entity_poly.pdbx_strand_id
1 'polypeptide(L)'
;MPVKFDDISKTATSLLNDDYQTNGYQMKSKQKTSWDGAVLTTTVDLFGKDSVQTPAKLSWKFPKPLGIAGFSVEKLELDKAGKFKLETSMDKALHTVPDLKIEAKSDLVDASKIVAGCTYTGIKDTQIIFETKAT
;
A
#
# COMPACT_ATOMS: atom_id res chain seq x y z
N MET A 1 15.84 -7.23 -5.23
CA MET A 1 15.08 -8.12 -4.33
C MET A 1 14.43 -9.19 -5.18
N PRO A 2 14.47 -10.46 -4.76
CA PRO A 2 13.65 -11.50 -5.36
C PRO A 2 12.17 -11.08 -5.34
N VAL A 3 11.41 -11.49 -6.34
CA VAL A 3 9.96 -11.28 -6.37
C VAL A 3 9.35 -11.98 -5.15
N LYS A 4 8.53 -11.26 -4.36
CA LYS A 4 7.81 -11.87 -3.23
C LYS A 4 6.91 -12.97 -3.78
N PHE A 5 6.59 -14.00 -2.99
CA PHE A 5 5.64 -15.04 -3.43
C PHE A 5 4.31 -14.44 -3.93
N ASP A 6 3.79 -13.43 -3.23
CA ASP A 6 2.59 -12.69 -3.65
C ASP A 6 2.77 -11.94 -5.00
N ASP A 7 3.99 -11.59 -5.38
CA ASP A 7 4.27 -10.91 -6.65
C ASP A 7 4.07 -11.83 -7.86
N ILE A 8 4.06 -13.15 -7.67
CA ILE A 8 3.83 -14.13 -8.75
C ILE A 8 2.44 -13.94 -9.36
N SER A 9 1.42 -13.78 -8.51
CA SER A 9 0.05 -13.54 -8.97
C SER A 9 -0.24 -12.08 -9.29
N LYS A 10 0.59 -11.11 -8.84
CA LYS A 10 0.30 -9.68 -8.97
C LYS A 10 0.01 -9.22 -10.39
N THR A 11 0.73 -9.72 -11.40
CA THR A 11 0.48 -9.34 -12.80
C THR A 11 -0.93 -9.76 -13.23
N ALA A 12 -1.32 -11.01 -12.96
CA ALA A 12 -2.65 -11.51 -13.26
C ALA A 12 -3.72 -10.80 -12.43
N THR A 13 -3.47 -10.59 -11.14
CA THR A 13 -4.38 -9.85 -10.25
C THR A 13 -4.55 -8.40 -10.68
N SER A 14 -3.50 -7.73 -11.16
CA SER A 14 -3.58 -6.37 -11.69
C SER A 14 -4.44 -6.31 -12.94
N LEU A 15 -4.21 -7.20 -13.91
CA LEU A 15 -5.05 -7.26 -15.12
C LEU A 15 -6.52 -7.49 -14.78
N LEU A 16 -6.80 -8.43 -13.87
CA LEU A 16 -8.19 -8.78 -13.53
C LEU A 16 -8.89 -7.74 -12.65
N ASN A 17 -8.17 -7.06 -11.75
CA ASN A 17 -8.79 -6.17 -10.77
C ASN A 17 -8.66 -4.67 -11.11
N ASP A 18 -7.56 -4.25 -11.71
CA ASP A 18 -7.33 -2.83 -12.07
C ASP A 18 -7.84 -2.53 -13.49
N ASP A 19 -7.70 -3.48 -14.44
CA ASP A 19 -8.03 -3.24 -15.85
C ASP A 19 -9.39 -3.85 -16.26
N TYR A 20 -9.87 -4.88 -15.56
CA TYR A 20 -11.11 -5.60 -15.89
C TYR A 20 -12.25 -5.31 -14.90
N GLN A 21 -12.76 -4.07 -14.92
CA GLN A 21 -13.92 -3.70 -14.10
C GLN A 21 -15.21 -4.30 -14.68
N THR A 22 -15.80 -5.26 -13.97
CA THR A 22 -17.00 -5.99 -14.43
C THR A 22 -18.32 -5.26 -14.17
N ASN A 23 -18.30 -4.12 -13.45
CA ASN A 23 -19.48 -3.30 -13.18
C ASN A 23 -19.13 -1.83 -12.97
N GLY A 24 -19.86 -0.93 -13.65
CA GLY A 24 -19.66 0.52 -13.60
C GLY A 24 -18.42 0.98 -14.39
N TYR A 25 -18.13 2.27 -14.29
CA TYR A 25 -16.96 2.90 -14.88
C TYR A 25 -16.18 3.60 -13.78
N GLN A 26 -14.86 3.66 -13.88
CA GLN A 26 -14.02 4.32 -12.88
C GLN A 26 -12.92 5.14 -13.56
N MET A 27 -12.69 6.34 -13.05
CA MET A 27 -11.57 7.19 -13.41
C MET A 27 -10.51 7.09 -12.31
N LYS A 28 -9.33 6.57 -12.66
CA LYS A 28 -8.16 6.49 -11.77
C LYS A 28 -7.08 7.44 -12.28
N SER A 29 -6.72 8.42 -11.46
CA SER A 29 -5.63 9.38 -11.73
C SER A 29 -4.48 9.15 -10.74
N LYS A 30 -3.26 8.98 -11.25
CA LYS A 30 -2.04 8.86 -10.44
C LYS A 30 -1.16 10.07 -10.69
N GLN A 31 -0.86 10.82 -9.65
CA GLN A 31 -0.06 12.03 -9.71
C GLN A 31 1.13 11.91 -8.76
N LYS A 32 2.34 12.14 -9.30
CA LYS A 32 3.52 12.39 -8.47
C LYS A 32 3.43 13.82 -7.95
N THR A 33 3.63 13.98 -6.65
CA THR A 33 3.63 15.27 -5.97
C THR A 33 5.06 15.78 -5.83
N SER A 34 5.21 17.07 -5.55
CA SER A 34 6.51 17.69 -5.26
C SER A 34 7.11 17.27 -3.90
N TRP A 35 6.41 16.43 -3.13
CA TRP A 35 6.82 16.02 -1.79
C TRP A 35 7.65 14.73 -1.85
N ASP A 36 8.93 14.85 -2.19
CA ASP A 36 9.92 13.76 -2.20
C ASP A 36 9.44 12.47 -2.91
N GLY A 37 8.81 12.64 -4.08
CA GLY A 37 8.35 11.52 -4.90
C GLY A 37 7.09 10.84 -4.38
N ALA A 38 6.38 11.44 -3.42
CA ALA A 38 5.09 10.95 -2.97
C ALA A 38 4.08 10.91 -4.12
N VAL A 39 3.26 9.86 -4.14
CA VAL A 39 2.28 9.58 -5.20
C VAL A 39 0.89 9.64 -4.61
N LEU A 40 0.03 10.48 -5.17
CA LEU A 40 -1.40 10.48 -4.90
C LEU A 40 -2.13 9.74 -6.03
N THR A 41 -2.90 8.74 -5.66
CA THR A 41 -3.87 8.08 -6.53
C THR A 41 -5.27 8.50 -6.13
N THR A 42 -5.99 9.17 -7.04
CA THR A 42 -7.39 9.51 -6.88
C THR A 42 -8.22 8.60 -7.76
N THR A 43 -9.26 8.02 -7.17
CA THR A 43 -10.16 7.12 -7.85
C THR A 43 -11.59 7.63 -7.68
N VAL A 44 -12.28 7.81 -8.79
CA VAL A 44 -13.66 8.31 -8.85
C VAL A 44 -14.49 7.32 -9.65
N ASP A 45 -15.58 6.84 -9.06
CA ASP A 45 -16.55 6.06 -9.82
C ASP A 45 -17.32 7.01 -10.75
N LEU A 46 -17.58 6.59 -11.98
CA LEU A 46 -18.31 7.33 -13.00
C LEU A 46 -19.69 6.68 -13.17
N PHE A 47 -20.71 7.51 -13.40
CA PHE A 47 -22.10 7.09 -13.64
C PHE A 47 -22.73 6.29 -12.49
N GLY A 48 -22.34 6.58 -11.25
CA GLY A 48 -23.04 6.07 -10.07
C GLY A 48 -24.48 6.60 -9.96
N LYS A 49 -25.27 6.00 -9.07
CA LYS A 49 -26.68 6.39 -8.83
C LYS A 49 -26.86 7.81 -8.29
N ASP A 50 -25.82 8.40 -7.70
CA ASP A 50 -25.86 9.70 -7.03
C ASP A 50 -25.35 10.82 -7.95
N SER A 51 -26.01 11.98 -7.92
CA SER A 51 -25.73 13.13 -8.80
C SER A 51 -24.41 13.87 -8.52
N VAL A 52 -23.81 13.68 -7.34
CA VAL A 52 -22.48 14.19 -6.96
C VAL A 52 -21.71 13.06 -6.29
N GLN A 53 -20.67 12.55 -6.94
CA GLN A 53 -19.80 11.54 -6.34
C GLN A 53 -18.52 12.18 -5.80
N THR A 54 -18.38 12.17 -4.47
CA THR A 54 -17.06 12.33 -3.81
C THR A 54 -16.11 11.22 -4.29
N PRO A 55 -14.78 11.45 -4.33
CA PRO A 55 -13.83 10.42 -4.74
C PRO A 55 -14.10 9.11 -4.01
N ALA A 56 -14.23 8.02 -4.77
CA ALA A 56 -14.50 6.70 -4.24
C ALA A 56 -13.34 6.19 -3.38
N LYS A 57 -12.12 6.65 -3.70
CA LYS A 57 -10.92 6.32 -2.95
C LYS A 57 -9.81 7.35 -3.20
N LEU A 58 -9.12 7.74 -2.13
CA LEU A 58 -7.84 8.45 -2.19
C LEU A 58 -6.77 7.54 -1.60
N SER A 59 -5.63 7.43 -2.28
CA SER A 59 -4.50 6.64 -1.80
C SER A 59 -3.19 7.38 -1.99
N TRP A 60 -2.45 7.58 -0.90
CA TRP A 60 -1.13 8.19 -0.90
C TRP A 60 -0.05 7.15 -0.66
N LYS A 61 1.08 7.29 -1.35
CA LYS A 61 2.34 6.61 -1.06
C LYS A 61 3.41 7.66 -0.81
N PHE A 62 4.10 7.58 0.33
CA PHE A 62 5.22 8.46 0.69
C PHE A 62 6.49 7.60 0.79
N PRO A 63 7.38 7.63 -0.21
CA PRO A 63 8.60 6.83 -0.19
C PRO A 63 9.57 7.18 0.93
N LYS A 64 9.59 8.46 1.31
CA LYS A 64 10.52 9.03 2.29
C LYS A 64 9.84 10.19 3.04
N PRO A 65 8.78 9.93 3.83
CA PRO A 65 8.02 10.99 4.46
C PRO A 65 8.95 11.81 5.36
N LEU A 66 8.84 13.14 5.26
CA LEU A 66 9.67 14.10 6.00
C LEU A 66 11.19 13.91 5.80
N GLY A 67 11.60 13.29 4.69
CA GLY A 67 13.01 13.05 4.38
C GLY A 67 13.67 11.91 5.18
N ILE A 68 12.91 11.14 5.98
CA ILE A 68 13.43 10.01 6.78
C ILE A 68 13.77 8.83 5.87
N ALA A 69 15.07 8.53 5.73
CA ALA A 69 15.53 7.43 4.88
C ALA A 69 15.17 6.07 5.50
N GLY A 70 14.74 5.14 4.66
CA GLY A 70 14.40 3.78 5.07
C GLY A 70 13.10 3.64 5.86
N PHE A 71 12.30 4.71 5.98
CA PHE A 71 10.90 4.62 6.38
C PHE A 71 10.02 5.02 5.20
N SER A 72 8.97 4.25 4.93
CA SER A 72 8.00 4.55 3.88
C SER A 72 6.58 4.37 4.40
N VAL A 73 5.68 5.20 3.89
CA VAL A 73 4.24 4.94 3.93
C VAL A 73 3.89 4.37 2.55
N GLU A 74 3.79 3.05 2.47
CA GLU A 74 3.50 2.37 1.20
C GLU A 74 2.07 2.62 0.74
N LYS A 75 1.14 2.77 1.69
CA LYS A 75 -0.25 3.12 1.43
C LYS A 75 -0.86 3.85 2.63
N LEU A 76 -1.39 5.03 2.39
CA LEU A 76 -2.40 5.66 3.22
C LEU A 76 -3.65 5.77 2.35
N GLU A 77 -4.68 4.98 2.61
CA GLU A 77 -5.92 4.93 1.83
C GLU A 77 -7.07 5.50 2.66
N LEU A 78 -7.92 6.30 2.03
CA LEU A 78 -9.25 6.70 2.52
C LEU A 78 -10.28 6.24 1.50
N ASP A 79 -11.24 5.43 1.93
CA ASP A 79 -12.32 4.95 1.06
C ASP A 79 -13.59 5.82 1.15
N LYS A 80 -14.55 5.56 0.26
CA LYS A 80 -15.85 6.26 0.21
C LYS A 80 -16.65 6.17 1.51
N ALA A 81 -16.41 5.14 2.34
CA ALA A 81 -17.06 4.97 3.63
C ALA A 81 -16.33 5.72 4.77
N GLY A 82 -15.27 6.46 4.44
CA GLY A 82 -14.46 7.19 5.41
C GLY A 82 -13.49 6.31 6.18
N LYS A 83 -13.28 5.05 5.77
CA LYS A 83 -12.35 4.14 6.44
C LYS A 83 -10.93 4.37 5.95
N PHE A 84 -10.01 4.31 6.89
CA PHE A 84 -8.59 4.43 6.60
C PHE A 84 -7.93 3.06 6.47
N LYS A 85 -6.84 3.01 5.69
CA LYS A 85 -5.84 1.94 5.77
C LYS A 85 -4.47 2.56 5.72
N LEU A 86 -3.62 2.16 6.65
CA LEU A 86 -2.22 2.54 6.70
C LEU A 86 -1.38 1.28 6.51
N GLU A 87 -0.45 1.32 5.55
CA GLU A 87 0.62 0.36 5.35
C GLU A 87 1.94 1.14 5.39
N THR A 88 2.79 0.83 6.35
CA THR A 88 4.12 1.44 6.51
C THR A 88 5.20 0.38 6.43
N SER A 89 6.41 0.78 6.06
CA SER A 89 7.54 -0.12 6.11
C SER A 89 8.85 0.56 6.48
N MET A 90 9.76 -0.24 7.00
CA MET A 90 11.11 0.14 7.39
C MET A 90 12.12 -0.80 6.74
N ASP A 91 13.26 -0.27 6.32
CA ASP A 91 14.35 -1.03 5.71
C ASP A 91 15.72 -0.71 6.35
N LYS A 92 16.77 -1.29 5.77
CA LYS A 92 18.17 -1.15 6.19
C LYS A 92 18.58 0.31 6.46
N ALA A 93 18.09 1.29 5.71
CA ALA A 93 18.48 2.68 5.91
C ALA A 93 17.99 3.25 7.25
N LEU A 94 16.98 2.64 7.87
CA LEU A 94 16.49 3.01 9.20
C LEU A 94 17.00 2.07 10.30
N HIS A 95 16.88 0.75 10.13
CA HIS A 95 17.21 -0.23 11.19
C HIS A 95 18.60 -0.87 11.06
N THR A 96 19.39 -0.52 10.04
CA THR A 96 20.77 -0.98 9.75
C THR A 96 20.96 -2.46 9.38
N VAL A 97 20.01 -3.34 9.74
CA VAL A 97 20.05 -4.77 9.36
C VAL A 97 19.89 -4.95 7.84
N PRO A 98 20.87 -5.55 7.13
CA PRO A 98 20.74 -5.84 5.71
C PRO A 98 19.63 -6.84 5.41
N ASP A 99 18.99 -6.70 4.25
CA ASP A 99 18.01 -7.66 3.70
C ASP A 99 16.79 -7.96 4.56
N LEU A 100 16.58 -7.19 5.64
CA LEU A 100 15.39 -7.18 6.46
C LEU A 100 14.52 -6.00 6.04
N LYS A 101 13.22 -6.27 5.92
CA LYS A 101 12.17 -5.26 5.77
C LYS A 101 11.12 -5.52 6.86
N ILE A 102 10.74 -4.49 7.60
CA ILE A 102 9.66 -4.54 8.59
C ILE A 102 8.46 -3.81 8.01
N GLU A 103 7.26 -4.38 8.13
CA GLU A 103 6.03 -3.82 7.58
C GLU A 103 4.96 -3.78 8.68
N ALA A 104 4.18 -2.70 8.74
CA ALA A 104 3.05 -2.58 9.67
C ALA A 104 1.81 -2.08 8.92
N LYS A 105 0.69 -2.78 9.09
CA LYS A 105 -0.62 -2.51 8.47
C LYS A 105 -1.65 -2.21 9.56
N SER A 106 -2.52 -1.23 9.36
CA SER A 106 -3.57 -0.83 10.31
C SER A 106 -4.77 -0.25 9.57
N ASP A 107 -5.98 -0.37 10.14
CA ASP A 107 -7.17 0.38 9.68
C ASP A 107 -7.30 1.76 10.35
N LEU A 108 -6.36 2.14 11.23
CA LEU A 108 -6.35 3.35 12.05
C LEU A 108 -7.59 3.53 12.94
N VAL A 109 -8.34 2.46 13.18
CA VAL A 109 -9.56 2.48 14.01
C VAL A 109 -9.48 1.45 15.12
N ASP A 110 -9.04 0.24 14.79
CA ASP A 110 -9.05 -0.91 15.67
C ASP A 110 -7.63 -1.44 15.87
N ALA A 111 -7.11 -1.27 17.09
CA ALA A 111 -5.77 -1.72 17.45
C ALA A 111 -5.60 -3.24 17.26
N SER A 112 -6.67 -4.03 17.44
CA SER A 112 -6.62 -5.49 17.25
C SER A 112 -6.46 -5.92 15.78
N LYS A 113 -6.64 -4.98 14.84
CA LYS A 113 -6.40 -5.19 13.40
C LYS A 113 -5.04 -4.70 12.94
N ILE A 114 -4.19 -4.21 13.85
CA ILE A 114 -2.81 -3.91 13.51
C ILE A 114 -2.11 -5.24 13.20
N VAL A 115 -1.50 -5.32 12.02
CA VAL A 115 -0.66 -6.45 11.60
C VAL A 115 0.76 -5.95 11.47
N ALA A 116 1.68 -6.57 12.20
CA ALA A 116 3.10 -6.36 12.05
C ALA A 116 3.73 -7.56 11.35
N GLY A 117 4.69 -7.31 10.48
CA GLY A 117 5.39 -8.37 9.79
C GLY A 117 6.84 -8.00 9.48
N CYS A 118 7.61 -9.01 9.15
CA CYS A 118 8.95 -8.84 8.64
C CYS A 118 9.20 -9.79 7.46
N THR A 119 10.01 -9.32 6.52
CA THR A 119 10.49 -10.08 5.38
C THR A 119 12.02 -10.06 5.43
N TYR A 120 12.65 -11.23 5.40
CA TYR A 120 14.10 -11.37 5.32
C TYR A 120 14.52 -12.12 4.06
N THR A 121 15.47 -11.56 3.30
CA THR A 121 15.95 -12.12 2.03
C THR A 121 17.48 -12.29 1.97
N GLY A 122 18.17 -12.27 3.11
CA GLY A 122 19.64 -12.40 3.15
C GLY A 122 20.15 -13.82 2.86
N ILE A 123 19.26 -14.78 2.58
CA ILE A 123 19.59 -16.16 2.19
C ILE A 123 19.27 -16.33 0.72
N LYS A 124 20.23 -16.85 -0.05
CA LYS A 124 20.06 -17.10 -1.48
C LYS A 124 18.83 -17.99 -1.73
N ASP A 125 18.02 -17.61 -2.72
CA ASP A 125 16.83 -18.33 -3.19
C ASP A 125 15.80 -18.63 -2.08
N THR A 126 15.83 -17.88 -0.97
CA THR A 126 14.96 -18.06 0.19
C THR A 126 14.37 -16.73 0.64
N GLN A 127 13.07 -16.72 0.93
CA GLN A 127 12.38 -15.60 1.54
C GLN A 127 11.71 -16.08 2.83
N ILE A 128 12.03 -15.43 3.95
CA ILE A 128 11.35 -15.67 5.22
C ILE A 128 10.36 -14.54 5.42
N ILE A 129 9.08 -14.88 5.56
CA ILE A 129 8.00 -13.94 5.86
C ILE A 129 7.37 -14.34 7.18
N PHE A 130 7.30 -13.40 8.10
CA PHE A 130 6.53 -13.52 9.33
C PHE A 130 5.51 -12.40 9.37
N GLU A 131 4.24 -12.72 9.59
CA GLU A 131 3.17 -11.75 9.84
C GLU A 131 2.38 -12.18 11.08
N THR A 132 2.07 -11.22 11.95
CA THR A 132 1.28 -11.43 13.15
C THR A 132 0.39 -10.22 13.43
N LYS A 133 -0.74 -10.45 14.10
CA LYS A 133 -1.48 -9.35 14.73
C LYS A 133 -0.65 -8.78 15.87
N ALA A 134 -0.71 -7.47 16.09
CA ALA A 134 0.08 -6.76 17.09
C ALA A 134 -0.46 -6.87 18.53
N THR A 135 -1.16 -7.97 18.83
CA THR A 135 -1.95 -8.27 20.05
C THR A 135 -3.34 -7.65 20.09
#